data_AF-K2K3C5-F1
#
_entry.id   AF-K2K3C5-F1
#
_cell.length_a   1.000
_cell.length_b   1.000
_cell.length_c   1.000
_cell.angle_alpha   90.00
_cell.angle_beta   90.00
_cell.angle_gamma   90.00
#
_symmetry.space_group_name_H-M   'P 1'
#
loop_
_entity.id
_entity.type
_entity.pdbx_description
1 polymer ?
#
loop_
_entity_poly.entity_id
_entity_poly.type
_entity_poly.pdbx_seq_one_letter_code
_entity_poly.pdbx_strand_id
1 'polypeptide(L)'
;MLDALTFKAEILEPILTEFREQPHSLHKGFCAIWSLDSYASHCAFQCRDMQKLTQSQRGKIEERFKDRLQDDLHDDAWKFRLIRQASNATKHAVRRNKDEDVPSSKGVASEPIDGWLWYWSGASHWGNQVVIDVSWTFDQESQSWFDGKRREVKPGPFFKWVPLLDIIDPCAEHIERGLESETVGREG
;
A
#
# COMPACT_ATOMS: atom_id res chain seq x y z
N MET A 1 -15.75 5.18 -14.57
CA MET A 1 -15.08 4.52 -13.43
C MET A 1 -15.96 3.33 -13.10
N LEU A 2 -15.40 2.12 -13.13
CA LEU A 2 -16.09 0.92 -12.65
C LEU A 2 -16.46 1.11 -11.17
N ASP A 3 -17.51 0.49 -10.66
CA ASP A 3 -17.69 0.40 -9.22
C ASP A 3 -16.57 -0.46 -8.60
N ALA A 4 -16.37 -0.36 -7.28
CA ALA A 4 -15.22 -1.00 -6.66
C ALA A 4 -15.31 -2.54 -6.68
N LEU A 5 -16.52 -3.12 -6.58
CA LEU A 5 -16.67 -4.57 -6.62
C LEU A 5 -16.30 -5.13 -7.99
N THR A 6 -16.78 -4.50 -9.06
CA THR A 6 -16.39 -4.87 -10.43
C THR A 6 -14.89 -4.64 -10.66
N PHE A 7 -14.33 -3.52 -10.19
CA PHE A 7 -12.88 -3.28 -10.30
C PHE A 7 -12.07 -4.36 -9.55
N LYS A 8 -12.51 -4.77 -8.35
CA LYS A 8 -11.87 -5.83 -7.59
C LYS A 8 -11.85 -7.14 -8.38
N ALA A 9 -13.01 -7.58 -8.84
CA ALA A 9 -13.17 -8.88 -9.49
C ALA A 9 -12.50 -8.94 -10.87
N GLU A 10 -12.62 -7.89 -11.68
CA GLU A 10 -12.16 -7.92 -13.08
C GLU A 10 -10.73 -7.41 -13.26
N ILE A 11 -10.19 -6.63 -12.32
CA ILE A 11 -8.88 -5.98 -12.47
C ILE A 11 -7.94 -6.32 -11.31
N LEU A 12 -8.34 -6.03 -10.06
CA LEU A 12 -7.43 -6.20 -8.92
C LEU A 12 -7.05 -7.67 -8.73
N GLU A 13 -8.02 -8.55 -8.53
CA GLU A 13 -7.75 -9.96 -8.21
C GLU A 13 -6.98 -10.70 -9.31
N PRO A 14 -7.27 -10.52 -10.62
CA PRO A 14 -6.45 -11.09 -11.67
C PRO A 14 -4.98 -10.62 -11.59
N ILE A 15 -4.75 -9.32 -11.37
CA ILE A 15 -3.39 -8.77 -11.25
C ILE A 15 -2.67 -9.32 -10.01
N LEU A 16 -3.35 -9.38 -8.86
CA LEU A 16 -2.76 -9.93 -7.63
C LEU A 16 -2.46 -11.41 -7.80
N THR A 17 -3.36 -12.18 -8.41
CA THR A 17 -3.15 -13.62 -8.70
C THR A 17 -1.94 -13.83 -9.58
N GLU A 18 -1.84 -13.10 -10.69
CA GLU A 18 -0.68 -13.19 -11.58
C GLU A 18 0.65 -12.85 -10.90
N PHE A 19 0.63 -11.90 -9.94
CA PHE A 19 1.81 -11.54 -9.17
C PHE A 19 2.14 -12.61 -8.12
N ARG A 20 1.16 -13.18 -7.42
CA ARG A 20 1.35 -14.30 -6.48
C ARG A 20 2.00 -15.51 -7.17
N GLU A 21 1.64 -15.78 -8.43
CA GLU A 21 2.25 -16.84 -9.24
C GLU A 21 3.70 -16.55 -9.67
N GLN A 22 4.07 -15.26 -9.75
CA GLN A 22 5.39 -14.82 -10.22
C GLN A 22 5.94 -13.69 -9.33
N PRO A 23 6.26 -13.98 -8.06
CA PRO A 23 6.51 -12.95 -7.05
C PRO A 23 7.85 -12.21 -7.23
N HIS A 24 8.73 -12.71 -8.10
CA HIS A 24 9.99 -12.08 -8.51
C HIS A 24 9.80 -11.08 -9.67
N SER A 25 8.61 -11.02 -10.28
CA SER A 25 8.38 -10.22 -11.48
C SER A 25 8.13 -8.75 -11.14
N LEU A 26 9.10 -7.88 -11.42
CA LEU A 26 8.99 -6.45 -11.14
C LEU A 26 7.83 -5.77 -11.85
N HIS A 27 7.56 -6.11 -13.12
CA HIS A 27 6.45 -5.49 -13.84
C HIS A 27 5.11 -5.85 -13.20
N LYS A 28 4.94 -7.10 -12.76
CA LYS A 28 3.73 -7.53 -12.06
C LYS A 28 3.63 -6.90 -10.67
N GLY A 29 4.75 -6.75 -9.96
CA GLY A 29 4.81 -6.02 -8.69
C GLY A 29 4.34 -4.57 -8.83
N PHE A 30 4.79 -3.86 -9.86
CA PHE A 30 4.30 -2.50 -10.15
C PHE A 30 2.81 -2.49 -10.53
N CYS A 31 2.35 -3.45 -11.34
CA CYS A 31 0.91 -3.58 -11.64
C CYS A 31 0.09 -3.77 -10.36
N ALA A 32 0.54 -4.61 -9.42
CA ALA A 32 -0.12 -4.84 -8.13
C ALA A 32 -0.16 -3.57 -7.26
N ILE A 33 0.96 -2.83 -7.18
CA ILE A 33 1.03 -1.55 -6.46
C ILE A 33 0.03 -0.54 -7.04
N TRP A 34 0.00 -0.40 -8.36
CA TRP A 34 -0.90 0.56 -9.03
C TRP A 34 -2.36 0.14 -8.95
N SER A 35 -2.67 -1.15 -9.06
CA SER A 35 -4.04 -1.65 -8.99
C SER A 35 -4.61 -1.49 -7.58
N LEU A 36 -3.82 -1.71 -6.52
CA LEU A 36 -4.24 -1.46 -5.13
C LEU A 36 -4.50 0.03 -4.84
N ASP A 37 -3.60 0.93 -5.24
CA ASP A 37 -3.80 2.38 -5.09
C ASP A 37 -5.00 2.87 -5.92
N SER A 38 -5.21 2.29 -7.10
CA SER A 38 -6.40 2.56 -7.93
C SER A 38 -7.66 2.04 -7.24
N TYR A 39 -7.66 0.83 -6.71
CA TYR A 39 -8.79 0.22 -6.00
C TYR A 39 -9.25 1.08 -4.83
N ALA A 40 -8.32 1.62 -4.02
CA ALA A 40 -8.67 2.57 -2.95
C ALA A 40 -9.40 3.81 -3.49
N SER A 41 -9.06 4.28 -4.70
CA SER A 41 -9.78 5.36 -5.38
C SER A 41 -11.21 4.94 -5.74
N HIS A 42 -11.39 3.74 -6.26
CA HIS A 42 -12.72 3.20 -6.58
C HIS A 42 -13.60 3.06 -5.32
N CYS A 43 -13.05 2.57 -4.21
CA CYS A 43 -13.74 2.50 -2.93
C CYS A 43 -14.17 3.89 -2.43
N ALA A 44 -13.31 4.91 -2.54
CA ALA A 44 -13.63 6.29 -2.15
C ALA A 44 -14.89 6.86 -2.85
N PHE A 45 -15.25 6.34 -4.03
CA PHE A 45 -16.37 6.79 -4.83
C PHE A 45 -17.57 5.83 -4.86
N GLN A 46 -17.49 4.65 -4.25
CA GLN A 46 -18.49 3.59 -4.38
C GLN A 46 -19.92 4.01 -3.98
N CYS A 47 -20.06 4.94 -3.04
CA CYS A 47 -21.36 5.48 -2.61
C CYS A 47 -21.54 6.96 -2.99
N ARG A 48 -20.97 7.39 -4.11
CA ARG A 48 -21.02 8.78 -4.59
C ARG A 48 -21.53 8.84 -6.03
N ASP A 49 -22.45 9.77 -6.29
CA ASP A 49 -22.87 10.08 -7.65
C ASP A 49 -21.78 10.93 -8.33
N MET A 50 -20.91 10.26 -9.08
CA MET A 50 -19.78 10.88 -9.76
C MET A 50 -20.21 11.95 -10.76
N GLN A 51 -21.39 11.86 -11.36
CA GLN A 51 -21.86 12.83 -12.36
C GLN A 51 -22.16 14.20 -11.74
N LYS A 52 -22.47 14.23 -10.43
CA LYS A 52 -22.76 15.47 -9.68
C LYS A 52 -21.52 16.12 -9.07
N LEU A 53 -20.36 15.47 -9.15
CA LEU A 53 -19.12 15.94 -8.53
C LEU A 53 -18.24 16.67 -9.54
N THR A 54 -17.81 17.88 -9.18
CA THR A 54 -16.76 18.61 -9.88
C THR A 54 -15.40 17.92 -9.71
N GLN A 55 -14.44 18.22 -10.59
CA GLN A 55 -13.09 17.64 -10.52
C GLN A 55 -12.39 17.95 -9.18
N SER A 56 -12.54 19.16 -8.65
CA SER A 56 -11.96 19.53 -7.35
C SER A 56 -12.57 18.73 -6.20
N GLN A 57 -13.89 18.51 -6.21
CA GLN A 57 -14.56 17.67 -5.20
C GLN A 57 -14.10 16.22 -5.29
N ARG A 58 -13.95 15.68 -6.50
CA ARG A 58 -13.42 14.31 -6.70
C ARG A 58 -12.03 14.18 -6.10
N GLY A 59 -11.12 15.10 -6.41
CA GLY A 59 -9.77 15.11 -5.84
C GLY A 59 -9.77 15.11 -4.31
N LYS A 60 -10.57 15.98 -3.68
CA LYS A 60 -10.67 16.05 -2.21
C LYS A 60 -11.26 14.80 -1.57
N ILE A 61 -12.23 14.15 -2.22
CA ILE A 61 -12.85 12.91 -1.70
C ILE A 61 -11.81 11.78 -1.72
N GLU A 62 -11.12 11.62 -2.85
CA GLU A 62 -10.08 10.60 -2.99
C GLU A 62 -8.94 10.84 -1.99
N GLU A 63 -8.42 12.06 -1.93
CA GLU A 63 -7.34 12.45 -1.01
C GLU A 63 -7.73 12.17 0.44
N ARG A 64 -8.91 12.62 0.88
CA ARG A 64 -9.38 12.41 2.25
C ARG A 64 -9.55 10.94 2.60
N PHE A 65 -10.08 10.13 1.68
CA PHE A 65 -10.24 8.69 1.88
C PHE A 65 -8.89 8.00 2.05
N LYS A 66 -7.96 8.25 1.12
CA LYS A 66 -6.63 7.64 1.15
C LYS A 66 -5.76 8.18 2.28
N ASP A 67 -5.91 9.44 2.69
CA ASP A 67 -5.20 10.00 3.85
C ASP A 67 -5.67 9.31 5.13
N ARG A 68 -6.99 9.15 5.30
CA ARG A 68 -7.55 8.38 6.42
C ARG A 68 -7.00 6.95 6.48
N LEU A 69 -6.96 6.24 5.34
CA LEU A 69 -6.41 4.87 5.31
C LEU A 69 -4.95 4.77 5.78
N GLN A 70 -4.13 5.79 5.50
CA GLN A 70 -2.71 5.79 5.89
C GLN A 70 -2.46 6.18 7.34
N ASP A 71 -3.37 6.99 7.90
CA ASP A 71 -3.29 7.52 9.25
C ASP A 71 -4.23 6.77 10.22
N ASP A 72 -4.79 5.64 9.77
CA ASP A 72 -5.60 4.73 10.60
C ASP A 72 -4.73 4.11 11.72
N LEU A 73 -5.37 3.81 12.86
CA LEU A 73 -4.74 3.16 14.00
C LEU A 73 -4.58 1.65 13.80
N HIS A 74 -5.15 1.07 12.73
CA HIS A 74 -5.00 -0.34 12.42
C HIS A 74 -3.55 -0.69 12.06
N ASP A 75 -3.11 -1.88 12.49
CA ASP A 75 -1.78 -2.47 12.22
C ASP A 75 -1.42 -2.59 10.71
N ASP A 76 -2.38 -2.41 9.81
CA ASP A 76 -2.21 -2.52 8.35
C ASP A 76 -2.12 -1.15 7.66
N ALA A 77 -2.37 -0.05 8.38
CA ALA A 77 -2.38 1.30 7.82
C ALA A 77 -1.06 1.67 7.15
N TRP A 78 0.05 1.25 7.75
CA TRP A 78 1.38 1.49 7.19
C TRP A 78 1.62 0.71 5.90
N LYS A 79 0.99 -0.45 5.71
CA LYS A 79 1.10 -1.25 4.48
C LYS A 79 0.49 -0.50 3.30
N PHE A 80 -0.71 0.05 3.48
CA PHE A 80 -1.33 0.93 2.48
C PHE A 80 -0.50 2.19 2.24
N ARG A 81 0.09 2.77 3.29
CA ARG A 81 1.01 3.91 3.17
C ARG A 81 2.22 3.60 2.28
N LEU A 82 2.84 2.43 2.41
CA LEU A 82 3.92 2.00 1.52
C LEU A 82 3.44 1.82 0.08
N ILE A 83 2.30 1.15 -0.14
CA ILE A 83 1.72 0.98 -1.48
C ILE A 83 1.45 2.33 -2.15
N ARG A 84 0.81 3.27 -1.44
CA ARG A 84 0.52 4.61 -1.97
C ARG A 84 1.80 5.38 -2.28
N GLN A 85 2.80 5.33 -1.41
CA GLN A 85 4.07 6.02 -1.66
C GLN A 85 4.87 5.39 -2.80
N ALA A 86 4.94 4.07 -2.89
CA ALA A 86 5.56 3.37 -4.02
C ALA A 86 4.84 3.66 -5.34
N SER A 87 3.50 3.65 -5.34
CA SER A 87 2.67 4.04 -6.50
C SER A 87 2.98 5.47 -6.94
N ASN A 88 3.09 6.40 -5.99
CA ASN A 88 3.34 7.78 -6.35
C ASN A 88 4.82 8.05 -6.71
N ALA A 89 5.78 7.31 -6.14
CA ALA A 89 7.21 7.39 -6.45
C ALA A 89 7.52 6.90 -7.87
N THR A 90 6.74 5.94 -8.37
CA THR A 90 6.85 5.45 -9.76
C THR A 90 6.20 6.39 -10.77
N LYS A 91 5.09 7.04 -10.41
CA LYS A 91 4.39 8.02 -11.27
C LYS A 91 5.16 9.35 -11.43
N HIS A 92 5.95 9.75 -10.44
CA HIS A 92 6.62 11.06 -10.42
C HIS A 92 8.13 10.91 -10.27
N ALA A 93 8.86 11.10 -11.37
CA ALA A 93 10.32 10.93 -11.46
C ALA A 93 11.15 11.89 -10.59
N VAL A 94 10.57 13.00 -10.10
CA VAL A 94 11.25 13.97 -9.24
C VAL A 94 10.31 14.43 -8.14
N ARG A 95 10.58 14.04 -6.91
CA ARG A 95 9.88 14.53 -5.71
C ARG A 95 10.77 15.51 -4.96
N ARG A 96 10.15 16.58 -4.45
CA ARG A 96 10.84 17.59 -3.63
C ARG A 96 10.90 17.22 -2.15
N ASN A 97 10.10 16.27 -1.69
CA ASN A 97 9.98 15.95 -0.27
C ASN A 97 11.00 14.86 0.10
N LYS A 98 11.79 15.10 1.16
CA LYS A 98 12.84 14.18 1.63
C LYS A 98 12.37 13.21 2.71
N ASP A 99 11.20 13.48 3.31
CA ASP A 99 10.67 12.77 4.48
C ASP A 99 9.56 11.77 4.05
N GLU A 100 9.89 10.90 3.08
CA GLU A 100 8.99 9.84 2.57
C GLU A 100 9.51 8.45 2.95
N ASP A 101 8.58 7.53 3.24
CA ASP A 101 8.86 6.14 3.59
C ASP A 101 9.46 5.38 2.40
N VAL A 102 8.96 5.64 1.19
CA VAL A 102 9.48 5.08 -0.07
C VAL A 102 10.04 6.21 -0.93
N PRO A 103 11.34 6.56 -0.78
CA PRO A 103 11.90 7.80 -1.32
C PRO A 103 12.05 7.81 -2.84
N SER A 104 12.06 6.64 -3.49
CA SER A 104 12.14 6.54 -4.95
C SER A 104 11.63 5.20 -5.45
N SER A 105 11.27 5.14 -6.74
CA SER A 105 10.91 3.88 -7.40
C SER A 105 12.03 2.83 -7.42
N LYS A 106 13.30 3.25 -7.22
CA LYS A 106 14.43 2.31 -7.06
C LYS A 106 14.32 1.46 -5.79
N GLY A 107 13.55 1.93 -4.80
CA GLY A 107 13.27 1.14 -3.60
C GLY A 107 12.29 0.00 -3.84
N VAL A 108 11.75 -0.16 -5.05
CA VAL A 108 10.99 -1.36 -5.43
C VAL A 108 11.89 -2.23 -6.32
N ALA A 109 12.41 -3.32 -5.76
CA ALA A 109 13.42 -4.16 -6.39
C ALA A 109 13.11 -5.63 -6.19
N SER A 110 13.68 -6.50 -7.04
CA SER A 110 13.59 -7.96 -6.86
C SER A 110 14.83 -8.40 -6.12
N GLU A 111 14.65 -8.90 -4.91
CA GLU A 111 15.75 -9.32 -4.03
C GLU A 111 15.62 -10.81 -3.66
N PRO A 112 16.74 -11.54 -3.51
CA PRO A 112 16.72 -12.88 -2.96
C PRO A 112 16.42 -12.82 -1.46
N ILE A 113 15.38 -13.52 -1.03
CA ILE A 113 15.05 -13.69 0.39
C ILE A 113 15.34 -15.15 0.78
N ASP A 114 16.51 -15.37 1.36
CA ASP A 114 17.02 -16.70 1.68
C ASP A 114 17.66 -16.82 3.08
N GLY A 115 17.84 -18.05 3.53
CA GLY A 115 18.46 -18.39 4.82
C GLY A 115 17.81 -17.68 6.02
N TRP A 116 18.63 -16.96 6.79
CA TRP A 116 18.19 -16.22 7.96
C TRP A 116 17.24 -15.08 7.63
N LEU A 117 17.36 -14.45 6.46
CA LEU A 117 16.47 -13.35 6.07
C LEU A 117 15.05 -13.85 5.91
N TRP A 118 14.86 -15.00 5.27
CA TRP A 118 13.54 -15.63 5.15
C TRP A 118 12.95 -16.00 6.51
N TYR A 119 13.75 -16.66 7.37
CA TYR A 119 13.30 -17.10 8.69
C TYR A 119 12.82 -15.93 9.57
N TRP A 120 13.56 -14.82 9.59
CA TRP A 120 13.24 -13.68 10.47
C TRP A 120 12.25 -12.68 9.85
N SER A 121 12.16 -12.59 8.52
CA SER A 121 11.17 -11.71 7.88
C SER A 121 9.75 -12.24 8.03
N GLY A 122 9.60 -13.56 8.23
CA GLY A 122 8.30 -14.21 8.14
C GLY A 122 7.74 -14.22 6.71
N ALA A 123 8.61 -14.04 5.70
CA ALA A 123 8.20 -13.90 4.32
C ALA A 123 7.40 -15.13 3.84
N SER A 124 6.27 -14.87 3.20
CA SER A 124 5.36 -15.90 2.69
C SER A 124 6.00 -16.82 1.64
N HIS A 125 7.04 -16.35 0.95
CA HIS A 125 7.76 -17.10 -0.07
C HIS A 125 9.26 -17.13 0.22
N TRP A 126 9.95 -18.18 -0.25
CA TRP A 126 11.41 -18.30 -0.20
C TRP A 126 11.99 -18.05 -1.60
N GLY A 127 13.12 -17.36 -1.68
CA GLY A 127 13.78 -17.01 -2.93
C GLY A 127 13.46 -15.59 -3.41
N ASN A 128 13.61 -15.36 -4.72
CA ASN A 128 13.51 -14.01 -5.29
C ASN A 128 12.09 -13.46 -5.18
N GLN A 129 11.97 -12.26 -4.63
CA GLN A 129 10.71 -11.56 -4.44
C GLN A 129 10.86 -10.07 -4.68
N VAL A 130 9.78 -9.43 -5.15
CA VAL A 130 9.71 -7.97 -5.16
C VAL A 130 9.57 -7.48 -3.71
N VAL A 131 10.49 -6.61 -3.29
CA VAL A 131 10.50 -5.95 -2.00
C VAL A 131 10.33 -4.44 -2.15
N ILE A 132 9.85 -3.79 -1.09
CA ILE A 132 9.82 -2.34 -0.95
C ILE A 132 10.79 -1.94 0.16
N ASP A 133 11.85 -1.23 -0.19
CA ASP A 133 12.76 -0.57 0.74
C ASP A 133 12.05 0.59 1.45
N VAL A 134 12.26 0.67 2.76
CA VAL A 134 11.72 1.73 3.60
C VAL A 134 12.83 2.58 4.22
N SER A 135 12.61 3.88 4.29
CA SER A 135 13.54 4.85 4.90
C SER A 135 13.55 4.81 6.43
N TRP A 136 12.92 3.81 7.04
CA TRP A 136 12.62 3.80 8.46
C TRP A 136 13.85 3.52 9.32
N THR A 137 13.80 4.01 10.55
CA THR A 137 14.85 3.83 11.56
C THR A 137 14.29 3.07 12.75
N PHE A 138 14.92 1.94 13.08
CA PHE A 138 14.60 1.20 14.30
C PHE A 138 15.33 1.84 15.49
N ASP A 139 14.57 2.19 16.51
CA ASP A 139 15.11 2.64 17.79
C ASP A 139 15.18 1.46 18.77
N GLN A 140 16.38 1.20 19.29
CA GLN A 140 16.63 0.10 20.21
C GLN A 140 16.06 0.37 21.61
N GLU A 141 15.96 1.63 22.03
CA GLU A 141 15.47 1.98 23.37
C GLU A 141 13.96 1.71 23.48
N SER A 142 13.19 2.19 22.50
CA SER A 142 11.74 1.96 22.42
C SER A 142 11.34 0.64 21.75
N GLN A 143 12.29 -0.12 21.19
CA GLN A 143 12.04 -1.34 20.40
C GLN A 143 11.00 -1.10 19.28
N SER A 144 11.10 0.04 18.61
CA SER A 144 10.05 0.53 17.70
C SER A 144 10.64 1.11 16.42
N TRP A 145 9.88 1.02 15.33
CA TRP A 145 10.24 1.66 14.06
C TRP A 145 9.71 3.08 14.01
N PHE A 146 10.50 3.96 13.42
CA PHE A 146 10.11 5.33 13.14
C PHE A 146 10.17 5.60 11.64
N ASP A 147 9.08 6.17 11.14
CA ASP A 147 8.90 6.50 9.73
C ASP A 147 9.74 7.73 9.30
N GLY A 148 9.71 8.10 8.02
CA GLY A 148 10.47 9.26 7.51
C GLY A 148 10.11 10.59 8.18
N LYS A 149 8.96 10.66 8.87
CA LYS A 149 8.47 11.83 9.62
C LYS A 149 8.60 11.66 11.14
N ARG A 150 9.35 10.66 11.60
CA ARG A 150 9.53 10.30 13.01
C ARG A 150 8.24 9.91 13.73
N ARG A 151 7.24 9.40 13.00
CA ARG A 151 6.07 8.77 13.62
C ARG A 151 6.42 7.32 13.93
N GLU A 152 6.04 6.88 15.12
CA GLU A 152 6.18 5.49 15.53
C GLU A 152 5.30 4.59 14.65
N VAL A 153 5.82 3.43 14.27
CA VAL A 153 5.11 2.41 13.50
C VAL A 153 5.10 1.09 14.28
N LYS A 154 3.89 0.64 14.62
CA LYS A 154 3.64 -0.60 15.37
C LYS A 154 2.46 -1.37 14.75
N PRO A 155 2.63 -2.65 14.40
CA PRO A 155 3.91 -3.33 14.21
C PRO A 155 4.67 -2.74 13.00
N GLY A 156 6.00 -2.67 13.07
CA GLY A 156 6.85 -2.36 11.92
C GLY A 156 7.41 -3.63 11.27
N PRO A 157 8.09 -3.51 10.11
CA PRO A 157 8.72 -4.64 9.45
C PRO A 157 9.90 -5.18 10.25
N PHE A 158 10.35 -6.40 9.96
CA PHE A 158 11.58 -6.93 10.57
C PHE A 158 12.85 -6.31 10.00
N PHE A 159 12.82 -5.91 8.73
CA PHE A 159 13.94 -5.33 8.01
C PHE A 159 13.59 -3.94 7.47
N LYS A 160 14.59 -3.21 6.95
CA LYS A 160 14.38 -1.97 6.19
C LYS A 160 13.80 -2.21 4.80
N TRP A 161 13.23 -3.38 4.57
CA TRP A 161 12.52 -3.75 3.37
C TRP A 161 11.37 -4.67 3.76
N VAL A 162 10.33 -4.71 2.91
CA VAL A 162 9.16 -5.56 3.12
C VAL A 162 8.82 -6.28 1.82
N PRO A 163 8.60 -7.60 1.82
CA PRO A 163 8.13 -8.31 0.64
C PRO A 163 6.77 -7.78 0.23
N LEU A 164 6.61 -7.48 -1.06
CA LEU A 164 5.34 -6.98 -1.59
C LEU A 164 4.22 -8.00 -1.37
N LEU A 165 4.51 -9.30 -1.49
CA LEU A 165 3.55 -10.39 -1.23
C LEU A 165 2.96 -10.33 0.18
N ASP A 166 3.73 -9.91 1.18
CA ASP A 166 3.27 -9.91 2.58
C ASP A 166 2.37 -8.71 2.90
N ILE A 167 2.27 -7.75 1.97
CA ILE A 167 1.49 -6.53 2.17
C ILE A 167 0.32 -6.38 1.21
N ILE A 168 0.29 -7.05 0.05
CA ILE A 168 -0.79 -6.87 -0.93
C ILE A 168 -2.16 -7.28 -0.38
N ASP A 169 -2.27 -8.43 0.29
CA ASP A 169 -3.55 -8.95 0.78
C ASP A 169 -4.03 -8.16 2.00
N PRO A 170 -3.20 -7.93 3.04
CA PRO A 170 -3.60 -7.06 4.15
C PRO A 170 -3.95 -5.64 3.69
N CYS A 171 -3.29 -5.12 2.66
CA CYS A 171 -3.61 -3.81 2.09
C CYS A 171 -4.98 -3.79 1.43
N ALA A 172 -5.34 -4.82 0.65
CA ALA A 172 -6.67 -4.93 0.04
C ALA A 172 -7.76 -5.00 1.11
N GLU A 173 -7.57 -5.82 2.15
CA GLU A 173 -8.48 -5.91 3.29
C GLU A 173 -8.62 -4.58 4.04
N HIS A 174 -7.52 -3.86 4.28
CA HIS A 174 -7.54 -2.57 4.94
C HIS A 174 -8.34 -1.51 4.16
N ILE A 175 -8.21 -1.51 2.82
CA ILE A 175 -9.01 -0.64 1.95
C ILE A 175 -10.52 -0.93 2.12
N GLU A 176 -10.89 -2.21 2.23
CA GLU A 176 -12.28 -2.65 2.39
C GLU A 176 -12.86 -2.28 3.75
N ARG A 177 -12.11 -2.47 4.84
CA ARG A 177 -12.52 -2.01 6.18
C ARG A 177 -12.74 -0.49 6.21
N GLY A 178 -11.90 0.26 5.49
CA GLY A 178 -12.04 1.70 5.35
C GLY A 178 -13.29 2.13 4.59
N LEU A 179 -13.81 1.29 3.68
CA LEU A 179 -15.09 1.50 3.00
C LEU A 179 -16.26 1.24 3.95
N GLU A 180 -16.25 0.12 4.68
CA GLU A 180 -17.31 -0.24 5.64
C GLU A 180 -17.56 0.87 6.67
N SER A 181 -16.48 1.49 7.15
CA SER A 181 -16.52 2.63 8.06
C SER A 181 -17.23 3.87 7.47
N GLU A 182 -17.17 4.12 6.16
CA GLU A 182 -17.91 5.23 5.53
C GLU A 182 -19.41 4.97 5.43
N THR A 183 -19.79 3.71 5.22
CA THR A 183 -21.19 3.29 5.15
C THR A 183 -21.86 3.40 6.51
N VAL A 184 -21.22 2.95 7.58
CA VAL A 184 -21.77 3.04 8.95
C VAL A 184 -21.90 4.50 9.42
N GLY A 185 -20.92 5.36 9.11
CA GLY A 185 -20.97 6.78 9.46
C GLY A 185 -22.05 7.61 8.74
N ARG A 186 -22.83 7.02 7.81
CA ARG A 186 -23.95 7.68 7.13
C ARG A 186 -25.33 7.29 7.69
N GLU A 187 -25.41 6.25 8.52
CA GLU A 187 -26.67 5.78 9.12
C GLU A 187 -26.92 6.32 10.54
N GLY A 188 -26.05 7.20 11.04
CA GLY A 188 -26.14 7.85 12.36
C GLY A 188 -26.58 9.31 12.34
#